data_AF-A0A7V6SKR5-F1
#
_entry.id   AF-A0A7V6SKR5-F1
#
_cell.length_a   1.000
_cell.length_b   1.000
_cell.length_c   1.000
_cell.angle_alpha   90.00
_cell.angle_beta   90.00
_cell.angle_gamma   90.00
#
_symmetry.space_group_name_H-M   'P 1'
#
loop_
_entity.id
_entity.type
_entity.pdbx_description
1 polymer ?
#
loop_
_entity_poly.entity_id
_entity_poly.type
_entity_poly.pdbx_seq_one_letter_code
_entity_poly.pdbx_strand_id
1 'polypeptide(L)'
;SLWDIDEMVTAGLLTSDSRGRFPARAVSVVQLAATLAQRGIAPRNLRSLRSSAENTAGLVDQVVAPTRTQHSAVARERSAADAAELAEVSARLYAELLRIAVDENA
;
A
#
# COMPACT_ATOMS: atom_id res chain seq x y z
N SER A 1 -13.54 -19.89 -6.47
CA SER A 1 -14.21 -18.79 -5.76
C SER A 1 -13.43 -17.51 -5.94
N LEU A 2 -14.11 -16.41 -6.27
CA LEU A 2 -13.58 -15.06 -6.06
C LEU A 2 -13.60 -14.83 -4.54
N TRP A 3 -12.54 -14.27 -3.97
CA TRP A 3 -12.48 -13.98 -2.53
C TRP A 3 -13.56 -12.96 -2.15
N ASP A 4 -14.24 -13.19 -1.02
CA ASP A 4 -15.10 -12.15 -0.44
C ASP A 4 -14.26 -11.15 0.39
N ILE A 5 -14.92 -10.07 0.83
CA ILE A 5 -14.25 -9.01 1.61
C ILE A 5 -13.75 -9.56 2.95
N ASP A 6 -14.44 -10.51 3.56
CA ASP A 6 -14.10 -11.08 4.88
C ASP A 6 -12.85 -11.95 4.79
N GLU A 7 -12.69 -12.73 3.70
CA GLU A 7 -11.46 -13.46 3.39
C GLU A 7 -10.28 -12.50 3.20
N MET A 8 -10.48 -11.37 2.53
CA MET A 8 -9.44 -10.36 2.35
C MET A 8 -9.05 -9.65 3.65
N VAL A 9 -10.01 -9.39 4.54
CA VAL A 9 -9.75 -8.87 5.90
C VAL A 9 -9.00 -9.91 6.72
N THR A 10 -9.41 -11.17 6.69
CA THR A 10 -8.78 -12.28 7.41
C THR A 10 -7.34 -12.52 6.93
N ALA A 11 -7.09 -12.44 5.63
CA ALA A 11 -5.75 -12.49 5.04
C ALA A 11 -4.88 -11.28 5.45
N GLY A 12 -5.51 -10.23 5.95
CA GLY A 12 -4.88 -8.98 6.36
C GLY A 12 -4.68 -8.00 5.21
N LEU A 13 -5.32 -8.18 4.05
CA LEU A 13 -5.17 -7.28 2.90
C LEU A 13 -5.98 -5.99 3.05
N LEU A 14 -7.10 -6.06 3.76
CA LEU A 14 -7.95 -4.91 4.07
C LEU A 14 -8.06 -4.73 5.58
N THR A 15 -8.29 -3.50 6.00
CA THR A 15 -8.56 -3.17 7.40
C THR A 15 -9.68 -2.14 7.42
N SER A 16 -10.76 -2.46 8.14
CA SER A 16 -11.83 -1.52 8.40
C SER A 16 -11.51 -0.66 9.62
N ASP A 17 -12.10 0.53 9.71
CA ASP A 17 -12.12 1.30 10.94
C ASP A 17 -13.01 0.64 12.01
N SER A 18 -13.05 1.22 13.21
CA SER A 18 -13.88 0.74 14.33
C SER A 18 -15.40 0.77 14.07
N ARG A 19 -15.83 1.37 12.95
CA ARG A 19 -17.23 1.45 12.51
C ARG A 19 -17.48 0.57 11.27
N GLY A 20 -16.54 -0.31 10.91
CA GLY A 20 -16.68 -1.23 9.78
C GLY A 20 -16.52 -0.57 8.41
N ARG A 21 -16.02 0.67 8.33
CA ARG A 21 -15.80 1.35 7.05
C ARG A 21 -14.40 1.11 6.52
N PHE A 22 -14.31 0.95 5.21
CA PHE A 22 -13.04 0.82 4.50
C PHE A 22 -12.60 2.16 3.89
N PRO A 23 -11.28 2.39 3.73
CA PRO A 23 -10.79 3.55 3.01
C PRO A 23 -11.21 3.50 1.55
N ALA A 24 -11.32 4.66 0.89
CA ALA A 24 -11.73 4.74 -0.53
C ALA A 24 -10.86 3.87 -1.46
N ARG A 25 -9.57 3.71 -1.15
CA ARG A 25 -8.63 2.88 -1.90
C ARG A 25 -8.88 1.36 -1.77
N ALA A 26 -9.71 0.92 -0.83
CA ALA A 26 -10.01 -0.50 -0.63
C ALA A 26 -10.64 -1.14 -1.87
N VAL A 27 -11.46 -0.41 -2.63
CA VAL A 27 -12.05 -0.90 -3.88
C VAL A 27 -10.97 -1.30 -4.88
N SER A 28 -9.95 -0.45 -5.07
CA SER A 28 -8.84 -0.76 -5.98
C SER A 28 -8.03 -1.95 -5.48
N VAL A 29 -7.80 -2.07 -4.16
CA VAL A 29 -7.10 -3.22 -3.57
C VAL A 29 -7.88 -4.52 -3.84
N VAL A 30 -9.20 -4.53 -3.65
CA VAL A 30 -10.07 -5.68 -3.95
C VAL A 30 -9.96 -6.09 -5.41
N GLN A 31 -10.10 -5.14 -6.34
CA GLN A 31 -10.06 -5.42 -7.78
C GLN A 31 -8.71 -5.99 -8.22
N LEU A 32 -7.60 -5.43 -7.75
CA LEU A 32 -6.26 -5.91 -8.07
C LEU A 32 -5.99 -7.28 -7.46
N ALA A 33 -6.32 -7.46 -6.18
CA ALA A 33 -6.16 -8.74 -5.50
C ALA A 33 -6.98 -9.86 -6.18
N ALA A 34 -8.23 -9.58 -6.54
CA ALA A 34 -9.07 -10.52 -7.29
C ALA A 34 -8.50 -10.85 -8.67
N THR A 35 -7.90 -9.88 -9.35
CA THR A 35 -7.22 -10.12 -10.64
C THR A 35 -6.02 -11.06 -10.46
N LEU A 36 -5.20 -10.85 -9.43
CA LEU A 36 -4.05 -11.73 -9.12
C LEU A 36 -4.52 -13.13 -8.69
N ALA A 37 -5.62 -13.21 -7.93
CA ALA A 37 -6.25 -14.47 -7.53
C ALA A 37 -6.66 -15.33 -8.73
N GLN A 38 -7.29 -14.70 -9.74
CA GLN A 38 -7.68 -15.37 -10.98
C GLN A 38 -6.48 -15.92 -11.76
N ARG A 39 -5.28 -15.42 -11.50
CA ARG A 39 -4.01 -15.90 -12.08
C ARG A 39 -3.24 -16.85 -11.17
N GLY A 40 -3.84 -17.27 -10.05
CA GLY A 40 -3.27 -18.27 -9.14
C GLY A 40 -2.40 -17.71 -8.00
N ILE A 41 -2.29 -16.39 -7.85
CA ILE A 41 -1.54 -15.78 -6.74
C ILE A 41 -2.41 -15.78 -5.49
N ALA A 42 -2.03 -16.54 -4.48
CA ALA A 42 -2.80 -16.71 -3.24
C ALA A 42 -2.67 -15.51 -2.27
N PRO A 43 -3.64 -15.28 -1.35
CA PRO A 43 -3.66 -14.12 -0.47
C PRO A 43 -2.44 -14.00 0.44
N ARG A 44 -1.87 -15.15 0.87
CA ARG A 44 -0.63 -15.18 1.66
C ARG A 44 0.55 -14.49 0.96
N ASN A 45 0.62 -14.55 -0.37
CA ASN A 45 1.66 -13.88 -1.17
C ASN A 45 1.39 -12.38 -1.30
N LEU A 46 0.13 -11.97 -1.19
CA LEU A 46 -0.24 -10.55 -1.18
C LEU A 46 -0.01 -9.92 0.20
N ARG A 47 -0.01 -10.72 1.28
CA ARG A 47 0.32 -10.24 2.63
C ARG A 47 1.75 -9.71 2.71
N SER A 48 2.72 -10.37 2.06
CA SER A 48 4.09 -9.85 2.01
C SER A 48 4.16 -8.52 1.26
N LEU A 49 3.43 -8.37 0.14
CA LEU A 49 3.33 -7.09 -0.58
C LEU A 49 2.75 -5.99 0.31
N ARG A 50 1.72 -6.31 1.10
CA ARG A 50 1.17 -5.37 2.07
C ARG A 50 2.20 -4.96 3.13
N SER A 51 2.89 -5.93 3.73
CA SER A 51 3.92 -5.64 4.74
C SER A 51 5.05 -4.79 4.16
N SER A 52 5.46 -5.03 2.90
CA SER A 52 6.42 -4.16 2.21
C SER A 52 5.89 -2.72 2.07
N ALA A 53 4.62 -2.54 1.70
CA ALA A 53 4.01 -1.22 1.59
C ALA A 53 3.93 -0.50 2.96
N GLU A 54 3.57 -1.22 4.03
CA GLU A 54 3.54 -0.68 5.40
C GLU A 54 4.94 -0.26 5.87
N ASN A 55 5.97 -1.07 5.58
CA ASN A 55 7.35 -0.74 5.90
C ASN A 55 7.83 0.51 5.14
N THR A 56 7.54 0.61 3.84
CA THR A 56 7.85 1.81 3.04
C THR A 56 7.12 3.03 3.57
N ALA A 57 5.84 2.92 3.94
CA ALA A 57 5.10 4.02 4.55
C ALA A 57 5.73 4.49 5.87
N GLY A 58 6.24 3.57 6.69
CA GLY A 58 6.99 3.89 7.91
C GLY A 58 8.27 4.67 7.63
N LEU A 59 9.03 4.31 6.58
CA LEU A 59 10.22 5.05 6.15
C LEU A 59 9.85 6.47 5.67
N VAL A 60 8.79 6.59 4.88
CA VAL A 60 8.27 7.89 4.44
C VAL A 60 7.90 8.76 5.65
N ASP A 61 7.19 8.19 6.62
CA ASP A 61 6.77 8.91 7.82
C ASP A 61 7.97 9.42 8.64
N GLN A 62 9.03 8.60 8.78
CA GLN A 62 10.28 9.02 9.43
C GLN A 62 10.95 10.19 8.73
N VAL A 63 10.93 10.22 7.40
CA VAL A 63 11.54 11.29 6.59
C VAL A 63 10.76 12.61 6.74
N VAL A 64 9.43 12.57 6.75
CA VAL A 64 8.59 13.78 6.83
C VAL A 64 8.29 14.23 8.27
N ALA A 65 8.54 13.39 9.26
CA ALA A 65 8.27 13.68 10.68
C ALA A 65 8.88 15.02 11.16
N PRO A 66 10.14 15.40 10.82
CA PRO A 66 10.73 16.66 11.28
C PRO A 66 9.92 17.89 10.86
N THR A 67 9.48 17.95 9.61
CA THR A 67 8.70 19.07 9.06
C THR A 67 7.29 19.12 9.65
N ARG A 68 6.72 17.96 10.01
CA ARG A 68 5.38 17.87 10.62
C ARG A 68 5.32 18.41 12.05
N THR A 69 6.44 18.44 12.78
CA THR A 69 6.50 18.99 14.16
C THR A 69 6.31 20.50 14.23
N GLN A 70 6.41 21.22 13.11
CA GLN A 70 6.11 22.65 13.06
C GLN A 70 4.59 22.88 13.16
N HIS A 71 4.15 23.66 14.15
CA HIS A 71 2.72 23.81 14.50
C HIS A 71 1.85 24.57 13.47
N SER A 72 2.38 24.99 12.32
CA SER A 72 1.61 25.75 11.32
C SER A 72 0.79 24.84 10.39
N ALA A 73 -0.34 25.33 9.89
CA ALA A 73 -1.16 24.60 8.90
C ALA A 73 -0.37 24.35 7.61
N VAL A 74 0.41 25.34 7.17
CA VAL A 74 1.27 25.27 5.98
C VAL A 74 2.33 24.16 6.11
N ALA A 75 2.95 23.99 7.28
CA ALA A 75 3.94 22.94 7.49
C ALA A 75 3.32 21.53 7.41
N ARG A 76 2.09 21.37 7.93
CA ARG A 76 1.35 20.09 7.84
C ARG A 76 0.98 19.76 6.40
N GLU A 77 0.52 20.74 5.64
CA GLU A 77 0.17 20.57 4.23
C GLU A 77 1.39 20.19 3.38
N ARG A 78 2.52 20.89 3.57
CA ARG A 78 3.80 20.54 2.93
C ARG A 78 4.25 19.13 3.28
N SER A 79 4.23 18.76 4.56
CA SER A 79 4.61 17.41 4.99
C SER A 79 3.71 16.33 4.39
N ALA A 80 2.42 16.60 4.19
CA ALA A 80 1.51 15.68 3.54
C ALA A 80 1.77 15.56 2.03
N ALA A 81 2.09 16.66 1.36
CA ALA A 81 2.49 16.66 -0.04
C ALA A 81 3.81 15.88 -0.26
N ASP A 82 4.82 16.15 0.56
CA ASP A 82 6.11 15.46 0.51
C ASP A 82 5.94 13.95 0.74
N ALA A 83 5.10 13.56 1.70
CA ALA A 83 4.80 12.16 1.96
C ALA A 83 4.13 11.47 0.75
N ALA A 84 3.18 12.17 0.10
CA ALA A 84 2.52 11.64 -1.09
C ALA A 84 3.49 11.49 -2.27
N GLU A 85 4.39 12.45 -2.47
CA GLU A 85 5.43 12.38 -3.50
C GLU A 85 6.40 11.22 -3.27
N LEU A 86 6.90 11.06 -2.04
CA LEU A 86 7.81 9.97 -1.68
C LEU A 86 7.14 8.59 -1.85
N ALA A 87 5.85 8.48 -1.49
CA ALA A 87 5.09 7.26 -1.70
C ALA A 87 4.96 6.92 -3.20
N GLU A 88 4.67 7.91 -4.04
CA GLU A 88 4.55 7.73 -5.49
C GLU A 88 5.88 7.31 -6.13
N VAL A 89 6.98 8.00 -5.79
CA VAL A 89 8.31 7.65 -6.29
C VAL A 89 8.70 6.23 -5.86
N SER A 90 8.43 5.86 -4.60
CA SER A 90 8.72 4.53 -4.08
C SER A 90 7.90 3.44 -4.79
N ALA A 91 6.62 3.69 -5.07
CA ALA A 91 5.76 2.76 -5.80
C ALA A 91 6.26 2.55 -7.24
N ARG A 92 6.70 3.63 -7.91
CA ARG A 92 7.28 3.55 -9.25
C ARG A 92 8.61 2.77 -9.26
N LEU A 93 9.49 3.01 -8.29
CA LEU A 93 10.73 2.25 -8.13
C LEU A 93 10.44 0.76 -7.95
N TYR A 94 9.49 0.41 -7.08
CA TYR A 94 9.09 -0.98 -6.86
C TYR A 94 8.59 -1.65 -8.15
N ALA A 95 7.79 -0.93 -8.94
CA ALA A 95 7.29 -1.44 -10.22
C ALA A 95 8.42 -1.74 -11.21
N GLU A 96 9.43 -0.86 -11.31
CA GLU A 96 10.59 -1.11 -12.18
C GLU A 96 11.43 -2.30 -11.69
N LEU A 97 11.71 -2.38 -10.38
CA LEU A 97 12.45 -3.50 -9.80
C LEU A 97 11.73 -4.84 -10.00
N LEU A 98 10.40 -4.85 -9.92
CA LEU A 98 9.60 -6.04 -10.20
C LEU A 98 9.72 -6.48 -11.66
N ARG A 99 9.73 -5.55 -12.63
CA ARG A 99 9.92 -5.88 -14.05
C ARG A 99 11.30 -6.48 -14.29
N ILE A 100 12.35 -5.85 -13.75
CA ILE A 100 13.73 -6.37 -13.82
C ILE A 100 13.79 -7.79 -13.27
N ALA A 101 13.22 -8.04 -12.09
CA ALA A 101 13.24 -9.37 -11.49
C ALA A 101 12.45 -10.41 -12.31
N VAL A 102 11.39 -10.02 -13.00
CA VAL A 102 10.66 -10.93 -13.91
C VAL A 102 11.51 -11.24 -15.14
N ASP A 103 12.16 -10.23 -15.73
CA ASP A 103 13.04 -10.39 -16.89
C ASP A 103 14.26 -11.28 -16.57
N GLU A 104 14.79 -11.20 -15.34
CA GLU A 104 15.90 -12.05 -14.85
C GLU A 104 15.50 -13.50 -14.59
N ASN A 105 14.21 -13.76 -14.34
CA ASN A 105 13.66 -15.10 -14.07
C ASN A 105 13.03 -15.76 -15.30
N ALA A 106 13.00 -15.07 -16.44
CA ALA A 106 12.45 -15.55 -17.72
C ALA A 106 13.52 -16.28 -18.55
#